data_AF-A0A7J4AY62-F1
#
_entry.id   AF-A0A7J4AY62-F1
#
_cell.length_a   1.000
_cell.length_b   1.000
_cell.length_c   1.000
_cell.angle_alpha   90.00
_cell.angle_beta   90.00
_cell.angle_gamma   90.00
#
_symmetry.space_group_name_H-M   'P 1'
#
loop_
_entity.id
_entity.type
_entity.pdbx_description
1 polymer ?
#
loop_
_entity_poly.entity_id
_entity_poly.type
_entity_poly.pdbx_seq_one_letter_code
_entity_poly.pdbx_strand_id
1 'polypeptide(L)'
;MEEGVLMKYWICTTCGRLTPAESGFCTYCKTPLPSFMNSSDQNNNGIFLGFNQEGNRFFLPLEFLPYHFAFYGVTGSGKTRLAMKLAIEAENAGLKLLILDVEGEWRNIIPELKGKTEYYETERNLKINPFDLNDIGLVKLLLKETIFKGIEVEYRDLSPQMNYVLNKCIEESTSIPELIENVVHYQEENLPFKLVNLDRTKTALLVRLEPYRSNPALNEIFYCY
;
A
#
# COMPACT_ATOMS: atom_id res chain seq x y z
N MET A 1 56.26 7.75 -15.47
CA MET A 1 55.98 6.80 -14.38
C MET A 1 54.49 6.86 -14.15
N GLU A 2 53.76 5.87 -14.61
CA GLU A 2 52.34 5.73 -14.25
C GLU A 2 52.29 5.34 -12.78
N GLU A 3 51.73 6.21 -11.94
CA GLU A 3 51.36 5.86 -10.58
C GLU A 3 50.26 4.79 -10.66
N GLY A 4 50.62 3.55 -10.36
CA GLY A 4 49.65 2.46 -10.29
C GLY A 4 48.64 2.76 -9.18
N VAL A 5 47.40 3.07 -9.55
CA VAL A 5 46.31 3.25 -8.60
C VAL A 5 46.12 1.95 -7.82
N LEU A 6 46.42 1.98 -6.53
CA LEU A 6 46.38 0.82 -5.66
C LEU A 6 44.90 0.49 -5.37
N MET A 7 44.31 -0.39 -6.19
CA MET A 7 42.92 -0.80 -6.03
C MET A 7 42.72 -1.53 -4.70
N LYS A 8 41.93 -0.92 -3.82
CA LYS A 8 41.49 -1.53 -2.56
C LYS A 8 40.31 -2.47 -2.83
N TYR A 9 40.25 -3.58 -2.11
CA TYR A 9 39.16 -4.56 -2.20
C TYR A 9 38.53 -4.81 -0.83
N TRP A 10 37.23 -5.13 -0.83
CA TRP A 10 36.52 -5.64 0.33
C TRP A 10 36.03 -7.06 0.06
N ILE A 11 35.98 -7.87 1.11
CA ILE A 11 35.18 -9.10 1.12
C ILE A 11 33.76 -8.69 1.52
N CYS A 12 32.80 -8.89 0.63
CA CYS A 12 31.40 -8.62 0.96
C CYS A 12 30.93 -9.51 2.10
N THR A 13 30.43 -8.93 3.19
CA THR A 13 29.98 -9.66 4.37
C THR A 13 28.70 -10.47 4.14
N THR A 14 27.96 -10.19 3.06
CA THR A 14 26.74 -10.92 2.71
C THR A 14 27.00 -12.12 1.82
N CYS A 15 27.85 -12.01 0.80
CA CYS A 15 28.07 -13.09 -0.17
C CYS A 15 29.49 -13.68 -0.17
N GLY A 16 30.41 -13.14 0.63
CA GLY A 16 31.79 -13.62 0.75
C GLY A 16 32.69 -13.32 -0.45
N ARG A 17 32.20 -12.63 -1.48
CA ARG A 17 32.97 -12.34 -2.70
C ARG A 17 33.81 -11.08 -2.57
N LEU A 18 34.98 -11.10 -3.23
CA LEU A 18 35.89 -9.97 -3.33
C LEU A 18 35.31 -8.92 -4.28
N THR A 19 35.22 -7.66 -3.86
CA THR A 19 34.65 -6.56 -4.64
C THR A 19 35.50 -5.30 -4.49
N PRO A 20 35.64 -4.45 -5.52
CA PRO A 20 36.41 -3.20 -5.42
C PRO A 20 35.85 -2.28 -4.33
N ALA A 21 36.71 -1.70 -3.50
CA ALA A 21 36.31 -0.87 -2.37
C ALA A 21 35.58 0.40 -2.77
N GLU A 22 35.95 0.96 -3.92
CA GLU A 22 35.42 2.23 -4.41
C GLU A 22 34.02 2.09 -5.02
N SER A 23 33.56 0.86 -5.26
CA SER A 23 32.26 0.60 -5.88
C SER A 23 31.06 0.96 -4.99
N GLY A 24 31.27 1.22 -3.70
CA GLY A 24 30.20 1.47 -2.71
C GLY A 24 29.31 0.26 -2.42
N PHE A 25 29.17 -0.69 -3.34
CA PHE A 25 28.31 -1.86 -3.28
C PHE A 25 29.01 -3.12 -3.79
N CYS A 26 28.59 -4.28 -3.29
CA CYS A 26 29.09 -5.54 -3.83
C CYS A 26 28.66 -5.68 -5.30
N THR A 27 29.63 -5.85 -6.19
CA THR A 27 29.40 -6.06 -7.63
C THR A 27 28.53 -7.29 -7.94
N TYR A 28 28.46 -8.26 -7.02
CA TYR A 28 27.72 -9.51 -7.19
C TYR A 28 26.32 -9.50 -6.58
N CYS A 29 26.21 -9.23 -5.27
CA CYS A 29 24.92 -9.31 -4.56
C CYS A 29 24.29 -7.94 -4.28
N LYS A 30 24.96 -6.85 -4.70
CA LYS A 30 24.44 -5.47 -4.61
C LYS A 30 24.17 -5.00 -3.18
N THR A 31 24.74 -5.68 -2.18
CA THR A 31 24.74 -5.22 -0.79
C THR A 31 25.66 -4.00 -0.65
N PRO A 32 25.25 -2.94 0.07
CA PRO A 32 26.12 -1.81 0.37
C PRO A 32 27.37 -2.25 1.14
N LEU A 33 28.52 -1.76 0.72
CA LEU A 33 29.80 -1.98 1.38
C LEU A 33 30.02 -0.90 2.43
N PRO A 34 30.96 -1.09 3.38
CA PRO A 34 31.30 -0.05 4.36
C PRO A 34 31.71 1.28 3.72
N SER A 35 32.26 1.24 2.50
CA SER A 35 32.58 2.42 1.72
C SER A 35 31.37 3.19 1.21
N PHE A 36 30.16 2.63 1.17
CA PHE A 36 28.93 3.33 0.78
C PHE A 36 28.68 4.62 1.57
N MET A 37 28.95 4.59 2.88
CA MET A 37 28.78 5.76 3.75
C MET A 37 29.78 6.89 3.41
N ASN A 38 30.89 6.52 2.77
CA ASN A 38 31.98 7.41 2.39
C ASN A 38 32.04 7.66 0.88
N SER A 39 31.15 7.02 0.09
CA SER A 39 31.05 7.27 -1.35
C SER A 39 30.35 8.60 -1.54
N SER A 40 31.12 9.67 -1.35
CA SER A 40 30.87 10.94 -2.01
C SER A 40 30.99 10.64 -3.51
N ASP A 41 29.86 10.31 -4.12
CA ASP A 41 29.82 10.08 -5.55
C ASP A 41 30.12 11.43 -6.23
N GLN A 42 31.39 11.68 -6.53
CA GLN A 42 31.86 12.92 -7.14
C GLN A 42 31.26 13.13 -8.53
N ASN A 43 30.66 12.08 -9.10
CA ASN A 43 30.11 12.08 -10.46
C ASN A 43 28.72 12.73 -10.57
N ASN A 44 28.11 13.24 -9.48
CA ASN A 44 26.79 13.91 -9.48
C ASN A 44 25.66 13.10 -10.16
N ASN A 45 25.85 11.80 -10.39
CA ASN A 45 24.97 10.98 -11.22
C ASN A 45 23.98 10.21 -10.34
N GLY A 46 23.12 10.96 -9.63
CA GLY A 46 22.21 10.40 -8.63
C GLY A 46 21.24 11.43 -8.05
N ILE A 47 20.35 10.96 -7.19
CA ILE A 47 19.45 11.79 -6.40
C ILE A 47 20.23 12.43 -5.26
N PHE A 48 20.27 13.75 -5.20
CA PHE A 48 20.90 14.45 -4.09
C PHE A 48 20.09 14.28 -2.81
N LEU A 49 20.65 13.65 -1.77
CA LEU A 49 19.94 13.44 -0.50
C LEU A 49 20.39 14.39 0.61
N GLY A 50 21.63 14.86 0.60
CA GLY A 50 22.10 15.81 1.63
C GLY A 50 23.61 15.86 1.74
N PHE A 51 24.10 16.02 2.96
CA PHE A 51 25.53 16.09 3.27
C PHE A 51 25.92 15.03 4.28
N ASN A 52 27.13 14.49 4.17
CA ASN A 52 27.71 13.63 5.20
C ASN A 52 28.23 14.48 6.38
N GLN A 53 28.77 13.83 7.42
CA GLN A 53 29.29 14.52 8.62
C GLN A 53 30.48 15.46 8.34
N GLU A 54 31.17 15.25 7.22
CA GLU A 54 32.32 16.05 6.78
C GLU A 54 31.90 17.23 5.87
N GLY A 55 30.60 17.38 5.61
CA GLY A 55 30.06 18.41 4.72
C GLY A 55 30.13 18.05 3.23
N ASN A 56 30.53 16.83 2.87
CA ASN A 56 30.53 16.36 1.49
C ASN A 56 29.10 16.05 1.03
N ARG A 57 28.77 16.37 -0.23
CA ARG A 57 27.47 16.06 -0.82
C ARG A 57 27.29 14.55 -0.92
N PHE A 58 26.09 14.10 -0.57
CA PHE A 58 25.67 12.70 -0.64
C PHE A 58 24.59 12.53 -1.69
N PHE A 59 24.86 11.67 -2.67
CA PHE A 59 23.95 11.31 -3.74
C PHE A 59 23.59 9.83 -3.62
N LEU A 60 22.33 9.49 -3.86
CA LEU A 60 21.85 8.13 -4.06
C LEU A 60 21.89 7.82 -5.56
N PRO A 61 22.73 6.88 -6.02
CA PRO A 61 22.79 6.54 -7.44
C PRO A 61 21.44 6.03 -7.97
N LEU A 62 21.06 6.48 -9.17
CA LEU A 62 19.78 6.13 -9.80
C LEU A 62 19.62 4.62 -10.04
N GLU A 63 20.73 3.92 -10.26
CA GLU A 63 20.77 2.47 -10.42
C GLU A 63 20.24 1.69 -9.22
N PHE A 64 20.08 2.35 -8.07
CA PHE A 64 19.53 1.72 -6.88
C PHE A 64 18.04 1.90 -6.68
N LEU A 65 17.39 2.81 -7.40
CA LEU A 65 15.95 3.03 -7.29
C LEU A 65 15.08 1.79 -7.60
N PRO A 66 15.52 0.81 -8.42
CA PRO A 66 14.82 -0.46 -8.57
C PRO A 66 14.82 -1.38 -7.33
N TYR A 67 15.68 -1.14 -6.33
CA TYR A 67 15.69 -1.91 -5.09
C TYR A 67 14.68 -1.37 -4.07
N HIS A 68 14.37 -2.18 -3.05
CA HIS A 68 13.51 -1.75 -1.95
C HIS A 68 14.28 -0.93 -0.93
N PHE A 69 13.67 0.17 -0.49
CA PHE A 69 14.20 1.06 0.55
C PHE A 69 13.31 1.01 1.79
N ALA A 70 13.94 1.15 2.95
CA ALA A 70 13.24 1.30 4.22
C ALA A 70 13.89 2.41 5.04
N PHE A 71 13.09 3.35 5.54
CA PHE A 71 13.52 4.44 6.40
C PHE A 71 13.05 4.17 7.83
N TYR A 72 14.00 4.04 8.76
CA TYR A 72 13.72 3.78 10.17
C TYR A 72 14.03 5.01 11.02
N GLY A 73 13.23 5.23 12.07
CA GLY A 73 13.41 6.34 12.99
C GLY A 73 12.17 6.58 13.86
N VAL A 74 12.36 7.27 15.00
CA VAL A 74 11.26 7.66 15.89
C VAL A 74 10.41 8.79 15.28
N THR A 75 9.23 9.06 15.83
CA THR A 75 8.41 10.21 15.41
C THR A 75 9.20 11.51 15.58
N GLY A 76 9.10 12.42 14.60
CA GLY A 76 9.88 13.67 14.59
C GLY A 76 11.32 13.53 14.08
N SER A 77 11.82 12.33 13.78
CA SER A 77 13.19 12.14 13.27
C SER A 77 13.38 12.54 11.80
N GLY A 78 12.32 13.00 11.12
CA GLY A 78 12.37 13.45 9.73
C GLY A 78 12.19 12.37 8.66
N LYS A 79 11.63 11.20 8.99
CA LYS A 79 11.34 10.12 8.02
C LYS A 79 10.53 10.61 6.82
N THR A 80 9.39 11.26 7.07
CA THR A 80 8.52 11.78 6.01
C THR A 80 9.24 12.81 5.15
N ARG A 81 10.02 13.72 5.78
CA ARG A 81 10.80 14.73 5.05
C ARG A 81 11.82 14.11 4.09
N LEU A 82 12.51 13.05 4.54
CA LEU A 82 13.46 12.33 3.70
C LEU A 82 12.74 11.61 2.54
N ALA A 83 11.61 10.97 2.81
CA ALA A 83 10.80 10.31 1.79
C ALA A 83 10.27 11.31 0.74
N MET A 84 9.76 12.47 1.17
CA MET A 84 9.30 13.56 0.29
C MET A 84 10.44 14.08 -0.59
N LYS A 85 11.62 14.30 -0.01
CA LYS A 85 12.80 14.72 -0.78
C LYS A 85 13.17 13.68 -1.84
N LEU A 86 13.23 12.40 -1.45
CA LEU A 86 13.52 11.31 -2.38
C LEU A 86 12.49 11.26 -3.51
N ALA A 87 11.21 11.42 -3.20
CA ALA A 87 10.14 11.46 -4.19
C ALA A 87 10.30 12.62 -5.18
N ILE A 88 10.51 13.85 -4.69
CA ILE A 88 10.70 15.03 -5.56
C ILE A 88 11.90 14.83 -6.49
N GLU A 89 13.02 14.34 -5.96
CA GLU A 89 14.23 14.11 -6.76
C GLU A 89 14.07 12.94 -7.75
N ALA A 90 13.34 11.88 -7.36
CA ALA A 90 13.01 10.76 -8.26
C ALA A 90 12.10 11.21 -9.41
N GLU A 91 11.10 12.05 -9.12
CA GLU A 91 10.25 12.65 -10.15
C GLU A 91 11.07 13.55 -11.09
N ASN A 92 11.96 14.38 -10.54
CA ASN A 92 12.87 15.22 -11.33
C ASN A 92 13.78 14.39 -12.25
N ALA A 93 14.10 13.16 -11.86
CA ALA A 93 14.82 12.18 -12.68
C ALA A 93 13.93 11.44 -13.70
N GLY A 94 12.65 11.78 -13.80
CA GLY A 94 11.69 11.22 -14.76
C GLY A 94 10.94 9.99 -14.29
N LEU A 95 10.98 9.66 -12.98
CA LEU A 95 10.29 8.49 -12.44
C LEU A 95 8.83 8.80 -12.12
N LYS A 96 7.96 7.82 -12.38
CA LYS A 96 6.56 7.85 -11.96
C LYS A 96 6.44 7.28 -10.55
N LEU A 97 5.66 7.96 -9.72
CA LEU A 97 5.54 7.64 -8.30
C LEU A 97 4.09 7.28 -7.95
N LEU A 98 3.95 6.32 -7.05
CA LEU A 98 2.70 6.01 -6.36
C LEU A 98 2.99 6.06 -4.86
N ILE A 99 2.30 6.93 -4.14
CA ILE A 99 2.51 7.16 -2.71
C ILE A 99 1.22 6.84 -1.97
N LEU A 100 1.32 6.00 -0.92
CA LEU A 100 0.23 5.73 0.01
C LEU A 100 0.42 6.63 1.23
N ASP A 101 -0.37 7.71 1.28
CA ASP A 101 -0.27 8.74 2.31
C ASP A 101 -1.29 8.51 3.43
N VAL A 102 -0.88 7.75 4.46
CA VAL A 102 -1.75 7.42 5.60
C VAL A 102 -1.91 8.61 6.55
N GLU A 103 -0.89 9.47 6.70
CA GLU A 103 -0.89 10.60 7.64
C GLU A 103 -1.38 11.92 7.02
N GLY A 104 -1.58 11.97 5.70
CA GLY A 104 -2.04 13.16 4.98
C GLY A 104 -0.98 14.24 4.79
N GLU A 105 0.30 13.94 5.07
CA GLU A 105 1.38 14.92 5.08
C GLU A 105 1.80 15.37 3.67
N TRP A 106 1.46 14.58 2.63
CA TRP A 106 1.98 14.77 1.27
C TRP A 106 1.19 15.77 0.44
N ARG A 107 -0.07 16.04 0.81
CA ARG A 107 -0.95 16.96 0.07
C ARG A 107 -0.32 18.34 -0.17
N ASN A 108 0.47 18.82 0.78
CA ASN A 108 1.07 20.16 0.72
C ASN A 108 2.24 20.26 -0.26
N ILE A 109 2.88 19.14 -0.63
CA ILE A 109 4.02 19.16 -1.55
C ILE A 109 3.61 18.94 -3.02
N ILE A 110 2.36 18.52 -3.26
CA ILE A 110 1.84 18.27 -4.61
C ILE A 110 2.01 19.45 -5.56
N PRO A 111 1.74 20.72 -5.16
CA PRO A 111 1.97 21.87 -6.03
C PRO A 111 3.42 22.07 -6.48
N GLU A 112 4.38 21.51 -5.73
CA GLU A 112 5.81 21.61 -6.01
C GLU A 112 6.31 20.49 -6.95
N LEU A 113 5.47 19.47 -7.19
CA LEU A 113 5.76 18.41 -8.14
C LEU A 113 5.56 18.91 -9.57
N LYS A 114 6.50 18.56 -10.46
CA LYS A 114 6.46 19.03 -11.86
C LYS A 114 5.51 18.19 -12.72
N GLY A 115 5.31 16.95 -12.34
CA GLY A 115 4.45 15.99 -13.00
C GLY A 115 2.99 16.20 -12.65
N LYS A 116 2.10 15.84 -13.59
CA LYS A 116 0.68 15.78 -13.32
C LYS A 116 0.45 14.77 -12.18
N THR A 117 0.01 15.27 -11.04
CA THR A 117 -0.24 14.47 -9.85
C THR A 117 -1.73 14.38 -9.57
N GLU A 118 -2.22 13.17 -9.32
CA GLU A 118 -3.58 12.90 -8.88
C GLU A 118 -3.53 12.46 -7.42
N TYR A 119 -4.29 13.15 -6.57
CA TYR A 119 -4.42 12.82 -5.15
C TYR A 119 -5.81 12.26 -4.90
N TYR A 120 -5.86 11.06 -4.33
CA TYR A 120 -7.10 10.39 -3.99
C TYR A 120 -7.28 10.47 -2.47
N GLU A 121 -8.32 11.19 -2.03
CA GLU A 121 -8.67 11.29 -0.60
C GLU A 121 -10.08 10.74 -0.35
N THR A 122 -10.27 10.14 0.82
CA THR A 122 -11.51 9.47 1.23
C THR A 122 -12.72 10.38 1.16
N GLU A 123 -12.55 11.68 1.39
CA GLU A 123 -13.63 12.68 1.41
C GLU A 123 -13.88 13.36 0.05
N ARG A 124 -13.19 12.94 -1.03
CA ARG A 124 -13.36 13.54 -2.37
C ARG A 124 -13.57 12.53 -3.49
N ASN A 125 -12.56 11.70 -3.74
CA ASN A 125 -12.44 10.99 -5.01
C ASN A 125 -11.89 9.58 -4.86
N LEU A 126 -11.58 9.12 -3.65
CA LEU A 126 -11.25 7.73 -3.40
C LEU A 126 -12.52 6.90 -3.27
N LYS A 127 -12.84 6.13 -4.30
CA LYS A 127 -13.88 5.10 -4.28
C LYS A 127 -13.24 3.73 -4.43
N ILE A 128 -13.66 2.76 -3.63
CA ILE A 128 -13.15 1.39 -3.65
C ILE A 128 -14.35 0.45 -3.69
N ASN A 129 -14.53 -0.24 -4.81
CA ASN A 129 -15.53 -1.30 -4.89
C ASN A 129 -14.86 -2.64 -4.54
N PRO A 130 -15.27 -3.33 -3.46
CA PRO A 130 -14.70 -4.62 -3.09
C PRO A 130 -14.98 -5.73 -4.13
N PHE A 131 -15.91 -5.51 -5.06
CA PHE A 131 -16.26 -6.47 -6.13
C PHE A 131 -15.35 -6.38 -7.36
N ASP A 132 -14.49 -5.36 -7.47
CA ASP A 132 -13.58 -5.15 -8.62
C ASP A 132 -12.38 -6.13 -8.65
N LEU A 133 -12.33 -7.09 -7.72
CA LEU A 133 -11.23 -8.06 -7.60
C LEU A 133 -11.21 -9.13 -8.72
N ASN A 134 -12.24 -9.20 -9.57
CA ASN A 134 -12.41 -10.24 -10.61
C ASN A 134 -12.31 -11.70 -10.08
N ASP A 135 -12.47 -11.90 -8.77
CA ASP A 135 -12.45 -13.20 -8.10
C ASP A 135 -13.51 -13.21 -6.99
N ILE A 136 -14.64 -13.86 -7.26
CA ILE A 136 -15.78 -13.97 -6.33
C ILE A 136 -15.36 -14.63 -5.01
N GLY A 137 -14.40 -15.55 -5.04
CA GLY A 137 -13.88 -16.19 -3.83
C GLY A 137 -13.15 -15.20 -2.92
N LEU A 138 -12.32 -14.34 -3.50
CA LEU A 138 -11.64 -13.26 -2.78
C LEU A 138 -12.62 -12.17 -2.31
N VAL A 139 -13.61 -11.79 -3.12
CA VAL A 139 -14.68 -10.87 -2.72
C VAL A 139 -15.40 -11.43 -1.48
N LYS A 140 -15.80 -12.71 -1.51
CA LYS A 140 -16.43 -13.38 -0.37
C LYS A 140 -15.53 -13.35 0.87
N LEU A 141 -14.24 -13.65 0.74
CA LEU A 141 -13.31 -13.64 1.86
C LEU A 141 -13.16 -12.23 2.45
N LEU A 142 -12.92 -11.22 1.60
CA LEU A 142 -12.72 -9.84 1.99
C LEU A 142 -13.96 -9.27 2.70
N LEU A 143 -15.14 -9.45 2.10
CA LEU A 143 -16.40 -8.99 2.70
C LEU A 143 -16.68 -9.70 4.02
N LYS A 144 -16.35 -10.99 4.14
CA LYS A 144 -16.48 -11.67 5.44
C LYS A 144 -15.56 -11.03 6.48
N GLU A 145 -14.29 -10.85 6.15
CA GLU A 145 -13.34 -10.23 7.08
C GLU A 145 -13.77 -8.82 7.53
N THR A 146 -14.31 -8.00 6.63
CA THR A 146 -14.73 -6.63 6.95
C THR A 146 -16.08 -6.56 7.67
N ILE A 147 -17.07 -7.34 7.24
CA ILE A 147 -18.41 -7.37 7.85
C ILE A 147 -18.36 -8.01 9.26
N PHE A 148 -17.43 -8.95 9.53
CA PHE A 148 -17.37 -9.67 10.82
C PHE A 148 -16.40 -9.07 11.84
N LYS A 149 -15.27 -8.49 11.41
CA LYS A 149 -14.26 -7.99 12.37
C LYS A 149 -14.45 -6.53 12.76
N GLY A 150 -15.28 -5.76 12.05
CA GLY A 150 -15.55 -4.34 12.33
C GLY A 150 -16.56 -4.07 13.44
N ILE A 151 -17.28 -5.08 13.94
CA ILE A 151 -18.33 -4.90 14.97
C ILE A 151 -17.76 -5.33 16.31
N GLU A 152 -17.42 -4.34 17.14
CA GLU A 152 -17.06 -4.54 18.52
C GLU A 152 -18.17 -5.33 19.25
N VAL A 153 -17.82 -6.55 19.68
CA VAL A 153 -18.17 -7.16 20.98
C VAL A 153 -19.12 -8.37 21.04
N GLU A 154 -20.06 -8.68 20.14
CA GLU A 154 -20.98 -9.83 20.45
C GLU A 154 -21.33 -10.88 19.38
N TYR A 155 -20.97 -10.71 18.10
CA TYR A 155 -21.32 -11.73 17.09
C TYR A 155 -20.26 -11.88 16.00
N ARG A 156 -19.13 -12.51 16.38
CA ARG A 156 -18.01 -12.76 15.47
C ARG A 156 -18.35 -13.73 14.34
N ASP A 157 -19.32 -14.64 14.55
CA ASP A 157 -19.62 -15.70 13.60
C ASP A 157 -21.02 -15.56 12.99
N LEU A 158 -21.09 -15.74 11.67
CA LEU A 158 -22.35 -15.95 10.97
C LEU A 158 -22.91 -17.34 11.26
N SER A 159 -24.22 -17.41 11.49
CA SER A 159 -24.90 -18.70 11.44
C SER A 159 -24.75 -19.34 10.06
N PRO A 160 -24.84 -20.68 9.93
CA PRO A 160 -24.77 -21.36 8.63
C PRO A 160 -25.77 -20.79 7.61
N GLN A 161 -26.97 -20.44 8.07
CA GLN A 161 -28.01 -19.82 7.24
C GLN A 161 -27.63 -18.41 6.80
N MET A 162 -27.07 -17.57 7.67
CA MET A 162 -26.59 -16.25 7.27
C MET A 162 -25.45 -16.35 6.26
N ASN A 163 -24.52 -17.27 6.47
CA ASN A 163 -23.44 -17.57 5.51
C ASN A 163 -24.00 -17.95 4.14
N TYR A 164 -25.02 -18.82 4.13
CA TYR A 164 -25.66 -19.26 2.90
C TYR A 164 -26.29 -18.09 2.14
N VAL A 165 -27.16 -17.33 2.81
CA VAL A 165 -27.85 -16.18 2.22
C VAL A 165 -26.86 -15.13 1.73
N LEU A 166 -25.86 -14.76 2.56
CA LEU A 166 -24.84 -13.79 2.19
C LEU A 166 -24.03 -14.24 0.98
N ASN A 167 -23.60 -15.51 0.94
CA ASN A 167 -22.83 -16.03 -0.19
C ASN A 167 -23.63 -15.96 -1.51
N LYS A 168 -24.93 -16.25 -1.45
CA LYS A 168 -25.83 -16.17 -2.62
C LYS A 168 -25.98 -14.73 -3.10
N CYS A 169 -26.23 -13.80 -2.18
CA CYS A 169 -26.33 -12.38 -2.52
C CYS A 169 -25.02 -11.85 -3.12
N ILE A 170 -23.85 -12.25 -2.59
CA ILE A 170 -22.54 -11.86 -3.15
C ILE A 170 -22.36 -12.38 -4.59
N GLU A 171 -22.85 -13.57 -4.91
CA GLU A 171 -22.76 -14.13 -6.28
C GLU A 171 -23.55 -13.31 -7.30
N GLU A 172 -24.58 -12.59 -6.84
CA GLU A 172 -25.50 -11.80 -7.67
C GLU A 172 -25.23 -10.29 -7.56
N SER A 173 -24.16 -9.89 -6.87
CA SER A 173 -23.84 -8.48 -6.63
C SER A 173 -22.56 -8.08 -7.32
N THR A 174 -22.51 -6.82 -7.75
CA THR A 174 -21.33 -6.14 -8.32
C THR A 174 -20.89 -4.96 -7.46
N SER A 175 -21.61 -4.64 -6.39
CA SER A 175 -21.32 -3.52 -5.51
C SER A 175 -21.92 -3.72 -4.10
N ILE A 176 -21.50 -2.90 -3.12
CA ILE A 176 -22.11 -2.91 -1.77
C ILE A 176 -23.59 -2.48 -1.78
N PRO A 177 -24.01 -1.42 -2.51
CA PRO A 177 -25.42 -1.08 -2.65
C PRO A 177 -26.25 -2.25 -3.19
N GLU A 178 -25.77 -2.91 -4.25
CA GLU A 178 -26.46 -4.06 -4.84
C GLU A 178 -26.50 -5.25 -3.88
N LEU A 179 -25.42 -5.50 -3.12
CA LEU A 179 -25.42 -6.52 -2.07
C LEU A 179 -26.51 -6.28 -1.01
N ILE A 180 -26.67 -5.03 -0.59
CA ILE A 180 -27.71 -4.66 0.39
C ILE A 180 -29.10 -4.91 -0.21
N GLU A 181 -29.35 -4.47 -1.45
CA GLU A 181 -30.62 -4.70 -2.15
C GLU A 181 -30.91 -6.19 -2.34
N ASN A 182 -29.91 -6.98 -2.74
CA ASN A 182 -30.03 -8.43 -2.89
C ASN A 182 -30.35 -9.10 -1.54
N VAL A 183 -29.77 -8.65 -0.43
CA VAL A 183 -30.14 -9.14 0.90
C VAL A 183 -31.57 -8.72 1.29
N VAL A 184 -32.02 -7.50 0.96
CA VAL A 184 -33.40 -7.03 1.21
C VAL A 184 -34.41 -7.84 0.41
N HIS A 185 -34.10 -8.16 -0.84
CA HIS A 185 -35.02 -8.82 -1.77
C HIS A 185 -34.85 -10.33 -1.83
N TYR A 186 -33.88 -10.92 -1.12
CA TYR A 186 -33.67 -12.36 -1.10
C TYR A 186 -34.94 -13.14 -0.74
N GLN A 187 -35.27 -14.12 -1.59
CA GLN A 187 -36.39 -15.05 -1.43
C GLN A 187 -35.92 -16.51 -1.56
N GLU A 188 -36.71 -17.44 -1.01
CA GLU A 188 -36.45 -18.89 -1.09
C GLU A 188 -36.93 -19.47 -2.43
N GLU A 189 -36.42 -18.96 -3.54
CA GLU A 189 -36.77 -19.52 -4.85
C GLU A 189 -35.91 -20.76 -5.13
N ASN A 190 -36.58 -21.90 -5.38
CA ASN A 190 -35.98 -23.16 -5.84
C ASN A 190 -34.98 -23.85 -4.88
N LEU A 191 -35.09 -23.62 -3.57
CA LEU A 191 -34.26 -24.32 -2.59
C LEU A 191 -34.82 -25.72 -2.26
N PRO A 192 -33.96 -26.76 -2.14
CA PRO A 192 -34.38 -28.09 -1.74
C PRO A 192 -34.73 -28.19 -0.24
N PHE A 193 -34.56 -27.11 0.51
CA PHE A 193 -34.84 -27.00 1.94
C PHE A 193 -35.45 -25.63 2.25
N LYS A 194 -36.22 -25.56 3.35
CA LYS A 194 -36.82 -24.31 3.83
C LYS A 194 -35.87 -23.58 4.76
N LEU A 195 -35.71 -22.28 4.58
CA LEU A 195 -34.96 -21.45 5.52
C LEU A 195 -35.91 -21.00 6.65
N VAL A 196 -35.54 -21.30 7.90
CA VAL A 196 -36.37 -20.93 9.05
C VAL A 196 -36.03 -19.49 9.46
N ASN A 197 -37.02 -18.67 9.78
CA ASN A 197 -36.82 -17.27 10.21
C ASN A 197 -35.97 -16.44 9.23
N LEU A 198 -36.27 -16.52 7.93
CA LEU A 198 -35.53 -15.78 6.90
C LEU A 198 -35.47 -14.28 7.19
N ASP A 199 -36.57 -13.65 7.62
CA ASP A 199 -36.60 -12.22 7.95
C ASP A 199 -35.62 -11.85 9.07
N ARG A 200 -35.43 -12.72 10.06
CA ARG A 200 -34.45 -12.52 11.13
C ARG A 200 -33.02 -12.65 10.59
N THR A 201 -32.79 -13.57 9.65
CA THR A 201 -31.50 -13.72 8.97
C THR A 201 -31.16 -12.48 8.15
N LYS A 202 -32.11 -12.00 7.32
CA LYS A 202 -31.96 -10.79 6.51
C LYS A 202 -31.69 -9.58 7.40
N THR A 203 -32.49 -9.39 8.45
CA THR A 203 -32.29 -8.30 9.42
C THR A 203 -30.90 -8.35 10.05
N ALA A 204 -30.43 -9.53 10.47
CA ALA A 204 -29.11 -9.67 11.09
C ALA A 204 -27.96 -9.39 10.12
N LEU A 205 -28.11 -9.71 8.83
CA LEU A 205 -27.14 -9.34 7.79
C LEU A 205 -27.18 -7.83 7.51
N LEU A 206 -28.37 -7.25 7.38
CA LEU A 206 -28.55 -5.82 7.12
C LEU A 206 -27.97 -4.95 8.24
N VAL A 207 -28.16 -5.31 9.51
CA VAL A 207 -27.53 -4.60 10.65
C VAL A 207 -26.01 -4.55 10.53
N ARG A 208 -25.38 -5.55 9.92
CA ARG A 208 -23.92 -5.60 9.72
C ARG A 208 -23.46 -4.85 8.47
N LEU A 209 -24.33 -4.74 7.48
CA LEU A 209 -24.09 -3.98 6.25
C LEU A 209 -24.42 -2.49 6.42
N GLU A 210 -25.27 -2.14 7.37
CA GLU A 210 -25.72 -0.77 7.63
C GLU A 210 -24.59 0.25 7.86
N PRO A 211 -23.43 -0.10 8.46
CA PRO A 211 -22.30 0.83 8.53
C PRO A 211 -21.85 1.35 7.15
N TYR A 212 -21.94 0.56 6.08
CA TYR A 212 -21.59 1.03 4.73
C TYR A 212 -22.56 2.08 4.17
N ARG A 213 -23.77 2.17 4.74
CA ARG A 213 -24.78 3.15 4.36
C ARG A 213 -24.79 4.36 5.30
N SER A 214 -24.68 4.12 6.61
CA SER A 214 -24.89 5.14 7.65
C SER A 214 -23.61 5.81 8.13
N ASN A 215 -22.44 5.14 8.05
CA ASN A 215 -21.17 5.75 8.39
C ASN A 215 -20.68 6.62 7.22
N PRO A 216 -20.50 7.94 7.39
CA PRO A 216 -20.12 8.83 6.29
C PRO A 216 -18.82 8.43 5.60
N ALA A 217 -17.82 7.95 6.34
CA ALA A 217 -16.53 7.56 5.77
C ALA A 217 -16.65 6.26 4.95
N LEU A 218 -17.35 5.24 5.47
CA LEU A 218 -17.54 4.00 4.72
C LEU A 218 -18.45 4.21 3.52
N ASN A 219 -19.48 5.04 3.66
CA ASN A 219 -20.38 5.38 2.58
C ASN A 219 -19.64 6.08 1.44
N GLU A 220 -18.85 7.10 1.78
CA GLU A 220 -18.08 7.83 0.80
C GLU A 220 -17.09 6.91 0.08
N ILE A 221 -16.42 5.97 0.74
CA ILE A 221 -15.41 5.14 0.08
C ILE A 221 -16.01 3.95 -0.67
N PHE A 222 -16.94 3.21 -0.05
CA PHE A 222 -17.34 1.87 -0.48
C PHE A 222 -18.75 1.78 -1.05
N TYR A 223 -19.58 2.82 -0.87
CA TYR A 223 -20.95 2.86 -1.40
C TYR A 223 -20.97 3.43 -2.82
N CYS A 224 -20.24 2.77 -3.72
CA CYS A 224 -20.14 3.13 -5.14
C CYS A 224 -20.66 1.99 -6.03
N TYR A 225 -21.01 2.33 -7.27
CA TYR A 225 -21.43 1.41 -8.33
C TYR A 225 -20.29 1.16 -9.30
#